data_AF-A0A956EJP3-F1
#
_entry.id   AF-A0A956EJP3-F1
#
_cell.length_a   1.000
_cell.length_b   1.000
_cell.length_c   1.000
_cell.angle_alpha   90.00
_cell.angle_beta   90.00
_cell.angle_gamma   90.00
#
_symmetry.space_group_name_H-M   'P 1'
#
loop_
_entity.id
_entity.type
_entity.pdbx_description
1 polymer ?
#
loop_
_entity_poly.entity_id
_entity_poly.type
_entity_poly.pdbx_seq_one_letter_code
_entity_poly.pdbx_strand_id
1 'polypeptide(L)'
;MDQRRDVTLATRGRALRTLAFTFTFTLSLALVSGCSGGDDGGGDTEGATPASFEQACAGLFSCACEDFGFPSQKACVDAYAFDWGTFESQVKAAGLTPDADCFASQLPYPAFGCVTPEEVADAGLACELCQYGYGKLGPGAPCTYVSERVSDCAQGLVCPKSGSAVCIDPCAPAAVGESCGLQPCADGLHCDLATLTCAVRPTLGQSCGTVPCKEPYGCFGGVCTETSGIDEDCFAHLCDPVLVCDTYGGICVLPGKDGDECNTHPCAVDFVCQPDDLLCKALPTLGQTCTGECASGFECDTEIHLCVHGSPLICAK
;
A
#
# COMPACT_ATOMS: atom_id res chain seq x y z
N MET A 1 -41.87 21.69 -40.76
CA MET A 1 -41.26 21.95 -39.45
C MET A 1 -40.34 20.76 -39.17
N ASP A 2 -39.26 20.53 -39.90
CA ASP A 2 -38.14 21.39 -40.30
C ASP A 2 -37.32 21.92 -39.12
N GLN A 3 -36.24 21.19 -38.79
CA GLN A 3 -34.97 21.75 -38.33
C GLN A 3 -33.88 20.66 -38.41
N ARG A 4 -33.21 20.59 -39.55
CA ARG A 4 -31.88 19.99 -39.67
C ARG A 4 -30.87 21.01 -39.13
N ARG A 5 -30.01 20.60 -38.20
CA ARG A 5 -28.83 21.37 -37.79
C ARG A 5 -27.61 20.80 -38.50
N ASP A 6 -27.09 21.58 -39.44
CA ASP A 6 -25.79 21.38 -40.06
C ASP A 6 -24.67 21.64 -39.03
N VAL A 7 -23.77 20.67 -38.88
CA VAL A 7 -22.55 20.79 -38.09
C VAL A 7 -21.40 21.11 -39.04
N THR A 8 -20.95 22.36 -39.01
CA THR A 8 -19.82 22.86 -39.79
C THR A 8 -18.49 22.42 -39.16
N LEU A 9 -17.80 21.47 -39.80
CA LEU A 9 -16.43 21.08 -39.49
C LEU A 9 -15.44 22.17 -39.93
N ALA A 10 -14.86 22.88 -38.96
CA ALA A 10 -13.78 23.82 -39.18
C ALA A 10 -12.42 23.11 -39.09
N THR A 11 -11.86 22.74 -40.24
CA THR A 11 -10.47 22.28 -40.41
C THR A 11 -9.52 23.48 -40.26
N ARG A 12 -8.82 23.58 -39.12
CA ARG A 12 -7.67 24.48 -38.97
C ARG A 12 -6.37 23.68 -39.09
N GLY A 13 -5.73 23.82 -40.24
CA GLY A 13 -4.35 23.40 -40.47
C GLY A 13 -3.40 24.19 -39.58
N ARG A 14 -2.54 23.49 -38.85
CA ARG A 14 -1.34 24.06 -38.24
C ARG A 14 -0.12 23.57 -39.01
N ALA A 15 0.61 24.53 -39.54
CA ALA A 15 1.87 24.35 -40.21
C ALA A 15 2.92 23.78 -39.23
N LEU A 16 3.46 22.62 -39.55
CA LEU A 16 4.69 22.11 -38.93
C LEU A 16 5.87 22.99 -39.39
N ARG A 17 6.43 23.77 -38.47
CA ARG A 17 7.77 24.33 -38.61
C ARG A 17 8.75 23.30 -38.05
N THR A 18 9.37 22.55 -38.95
CA THR A 18 10.49 21.67 -38.66
C THR A 18 11.73 22.52 -38.38
N LEU A 19 12.07 22.71 -37.11
CA LEU A 19 13.38 23.23 -36.70
C LEU A 19 14.33 22.04 -36.57
N ALA A 20 15.16 21.84 -37.59
CA ALA A 20 16.29 20.92 -37.53
C ALA A 20 17.37 21.52 -36.62
N PHE A 21 17.43 21.05 -35.37
CA PHE A 21 18.56 21.29 -34.47
C PHE A 21 19.58 20.17 -34.68
N THR A 22 20.60 20.45 -35.48
CA THR A 22 21.79 19.59 -35.62
C THR A 22 22.63 19.72 -34.35
N PHE A 23 22.50 18.77 -33.44
CA PHE A 23 23.41 18.61 -32.29
C PHE A 23 24.63 17.81 -32.74
N THR A 24 25.74 18.51 -33.00
CA THR A 24 27.03 17.89 -33.30
C THR A 24 27.65 17.41 -31.98
N PHE A 25 27.45 16.13 -31.63
CA PHE A 25 28.12 15.49 -30.50
C PHE A 25 29.53 15.07 -30.94
N THR A 26 30.54 15.88 -30.62
CA THR A 26 31.95 15.48 -30.73
C THR A 26 32.27 14.46 -29.65
N LEU A 27 32.23 13.18 -30.01
CA LEU A 27 32.68 12.04 -29.24
C LEU A 27 34.22 12.04 -29.21
N SER A 28 34.82 12.69 -28.21
CA SER A 28 36.25 12.54 -27.91
C SER A 28 36.48 11.21 -27.21
N LEU A 29 36.77 10.18 -28.02
CA LEU A 29 37.21 8.87 -27.58
C LEU A 29 38.67 8.97 -27.05
N ALA A 30 38.84 9.20 -25.75
CA ALA A 30 40.12 9.03 -25.09
C ALA A 30 40.23 7.58 -24.60
N LEU A 31 40.82 6.72 -25.43
CA LEU A 31 41.30 5.40 -25.05
C LEU A 31 42.49 5.58 -24.11
N VAL A 32 42.28 5.42 -22.81
CA VAL A 32 43.35 5.19 -21.83
C VAL A 32 43.32 3.72 -21.45
N SER A 33 44.06 2.93 -22.22
CA SER A 33 44.50 1.59 -21.81
C SER A 33 45.66 1.75 -20.84
N GLY A 34 45.42 1.43 -19.57
CA GLY A 34 46.43 1.52 -18.51
C GLY A 34 46.12 0.54 -17.38
N CYS A 35 46.21 -0.75 -17.65
CA CYS A 35 46.40 -1.74 -16.59
C CYS A 35 47.81 -1.58 -16.03
N SER A 36 47.93 -1.09 -14.80
CA SER A 36 49.12 -1.28 -13.97
C SER A 36 48.65 -1.53 -12.55
N GLY A 37 48.92 -2.75 -12.07
CA GLY A 37 48.74 -3.11 -10.67
C GLY A 37 49.47 -2.13 -9.77
N GLY A 38 48.77 -1.71 -8.72
CA GLY A 38 49.27 -0.80 -7.71
C GLY A 38 48.52 -1.07 -6.43
N ASP A 39 49.25 -1.67 -5.49
CA ASP A 39 49.10 -1.74 -4.04
C ASP A 39 47.68 -1.85 -3.43
N ASP A 40 47.56 -2.89 -2.61
CA ASP A 40 46.52 -3.18 -1.61
C ASP A 40 46.50 -2.13 -0.48
N GLY A 41 46.41 -0.86 -0.85
CA GLY A 41 46.02 0.21 0.04
C GLY A 41 44.55 0.07 0.34
N GLY A 42 44.23 -0.82 1.29
CA GLY A 42 42.97 -0.84 2.02
C GLY A 42 42.78 0.51 2.71
N GLY A 43 42.40 1.51 1.92
CA GLY A 43 41.79 2.71 2.42
C GLY A 43 40.46 2.26 2.97
N ASP A 44 40.38 2.19 4.29
CA ASP A 44 39.15 2.16 5.04
C ASP A 44 38.34 3.41 4.68
N THR A 45 37.77 3.46 3.48
CA THR A 45 36.48 4.12 3.30
C THR A 45 35.49 3.21 4.01
N GLU A 46 35.56 3.19 5.34
CA GLU A 46 34.42 2.97 6.23
C GLU A 46 33.41 4.08 5.89
N GLY A 47 32.83 4.01 4.69
CA GLY A 47 31.50 4.53 4.47
C GLY A 47 30.66 3.71 5.42
N ALA A 48 30.39 4.28 6.60
CA ALA A 48 29.68 3.61 7.66
C ALA A 48 28.46 2.93 7.05
N THR A 49 28.48 1.59 7.02
CA THR A 49 27.32 0.83 6.62
C THR A 49 26.22 1.21 7.61
N PRO A 50 25.10 1.78 7.15
CA PRO A 50 23.99 2.09 8.03
C PRO A 50 23.64 0.84 8.85
N ALA A 51 23.54 0.96 10.17
CA ALA A 51 23.14 -0.14 11.05
C ALA A 51 21.78 -0.74 10.63
N SER A 52 20.98 0.04 9.93
CA SER A 52 19.72 -0.36 9.32
C SER A 52 19.88 -1.43 8.23
N PHE A 53 21.01 -1.52 7.50
CA PHE A 53 21.27 -2.63 6.57
C PHE A 53 21.56 -3.95 7.28
N GLU A 54 22.27 -3.91 8.40
CA GLU A 54 22.50 -5.12 9.20
C GLU A 54 21.19 -5.67 9.76
N GLN A 55 20.35 -4.80 10.30
CA GLN A 55 19.00 -5.15 10.76
C GLN A 55 18.15 -5.69 9.62
N ALA A 56 18.23 -5.07 8.44
CA ALA A 56 17.50 -5.48 7.27
C ALA A 56 17.86 -6.90 6.81
N CYS A 57 19.15 -7.15 6.62
CA CYS A 57 19.65 -8.46 6.23
C CYS A 57 19.46 -9.50 7.35
N ALA A 58 19.52 -9.11 8.62
CA ALA A 58 19.19 -10.02 9.72
C ALA A 58 17.73 -10.48 9.64
N GLY A 59 16.79 -9.56 9.39
CA GLY A 59 15.38 -9.88 9.18
C GLY A 59 15.18 -10.82 8.00
N LEU A 60 15.82 -10.54 6.88
CA LEU A 60 15.79 -11.39 5.68
C LEU A 60 16.28 -12.81 5.96
N PHE A 61 17.42 -12.98 6.64
CA PHE A 61 17.93 -14.31 7.00
C PHE A 61 17.16 -14.99 8.14
N SER A 62 16.33 -14.25 8.89
CA SER A 62 15.44 -14.80 9.91
C SER A 62 14.14 -15.36 9.33
N CYS A 63 13.69 -14.83 8.18
CA CYS A 63 12.65 -15.44 7.37
C CYS A 63 13.26 -16.69 6.73
N ALA A 64 12.78 -17.89 7.07
CA ALA A 64 13.34 -19.18 6.64
C ALA A 64 13.12 -19.48 5.13
N CYS A 65 13.23 -18.49 4.26
CA CYS A 65 13.06 -18.65 2.82
C CYS A 65 14.36 -19.16 2.19
N GLU A 66 14.25 -20.29 1.50
CA GLU A 66 15.33 -20.86 0.71
C GLU A 66 15.56 -19.95 -0.51
N ASP A 67 16.67 -19.21 -0.49
CA ASP A 67 17.30 -18.53 -1.64
C ASP A 67 16.93 -17.05 -1.90
N PHE A 68 17.42 -16.16 -1.02
CA PHE A 68 17.39 -14.71 -1.24
C PHE A 68 18.45 -14.19 -2.24
N GLY A 69 19.11 -15.08 -2.99
CA GLY A 69 20.20 -14.71 -3.89
C GLY A 69 21.48 -14.23 -3.19
N PHE A 70 21.52 -14.24 -1.85
CA PHE A 70 22.70 -13.92 -1.05
C PHE A 70 23.21 -15.16 -0.31
N PRO A 71 24.51 -15.51 -0.42
CA PRO A 71 25.07 -16.69 0.25
C PRO A 71 25.25 -16.52 1.76
N SER A 72 25.12 -15.31 2.29
CA SER A 72 25.22 -15.01 3.73
C SER A 72 24.65 -13.62 4.05
N GLN A 73 24.33 -13.37 5.33
CA GLN A 73 23.91 -12.04 5.81
C GLN A 73 24.96 -10.98 5.48
N LYS A 74 26.25 -11.30 5.62
CA LYS A 74 27.34 -10.39 5.22
C LYS A 74 27.28 -10.04 3.73
N ALA A 75 27.07 -11.02 2.87
CA ALA A 75 26.97 -10.77 1.42
C ALA A 75 25.76 -9.88 1.07
N CYS A 76 24.66 -10.02 1.81
CA CYS A 76 23.51 -9.12 1.71
C CYS A 76 23.86 -7.69 2.12
N VAL A 77 24.51 -7.50 3.28
CA VAL A 77 24.91 -6.16 3.76
C VAL A 77 25.90 -5.52 2.79
N ASP A 78 26.91 -6.26 2.34
CA ASP A 78 27.94 -5.76 1.41
C ASP A 78 27.31 -5.34 0.06
N ALA A 79 26.34 -6.11 -0.44
CA ALA A 79 25.63 -5.77 -1.68
C ALA A 79 24.78 -4.50 -1.54
N TYR A 80 23.98 -4.39 -0.47
CA TYR A 80 23.18 -3.18 -0.25
C TYR A 80 24.04 -1.95 0.04
N ALA A 81 25.16 -2.10 0.74
CA ALA A 81 26.11 -1.01 0.95
C ALA A 81 26.70 -0.51 -0.37
N PHE A 82 27.02 -1.42 -1.30
CA PHE A 82 27.50 -1.07 -2.64
C PHE A 82 26.44 -0.32 -3.46
N ASP A 83 25.20 -0.84 -3.49
CA ASP A 83 24.08 -0.21 -4.19
C ASP A 83 23.78 1.18 -3.60
N TRP A 84 23.79 1.28 -2.27
CA TRP A 84 23.61 2.55 -1.56
C TRP A 84 24.70 3.56 -1.89
N GLY A 85 25.98 3.18 -1.90
CA GLY A 85 27.07 4.11 -2.23
C GLY A 85 26.95 4.69 -3.64
N THR A 86 26.51 3.87 -4.60
CA THR A 86 26.22 4.31 -5.97
C THR A 86 25.03 5.28 -6.00
N PHE A 87 23.94 4.94 -5.31
CA PHE A 87 22.74 5.74 -5.23
C PHE A 87 22.96 7.08 -4.51
N GLU A 88 23.62 7.06 -3.35
CA GLU A 88 23.94 8.23 -2.53
C GLU A 88 24.72 9.27 -3.34
N SER A 89 25.69 8.81 -4.14
CA SER A 89 26.48 9.66 -5.02
C SER A 89 25.61 10.37 -6.05
N GLN A 90 24.61 9.69 -6.64
CA GLN A 90 23.68 10.27 -7.60
C GLN A 90 22.74 11.30 -6.94
N VAL A 91 22.20 10.99 -5.76
CA VAL A 91 21.34 11.90 -4.99
C VAL A 91 22.10 13.17 -4.60
N LYS A 92 23.32 13.03 -4.07
CA LYS A 92 24.18 14.18 -3.73
C LYS A 92 24.53 15.01 -4.97
N ALA A 93 24.81 14.36 -6.11
CA ALA A 93 25.08 15.06 -7.38
C ALA A 93 23.87 15.85 -7.89
N ALA A 94 22.65 15.42 -7.57
CA ALA A 94 21.41 16.17 -7.82
C ALA A 94 21.15 17.30 -6.81
N GLY A 95 22.01 17.48 -5.81
CA GLY A 95 21.85 18.49 -4.76
C GLY A 95 20.81 18.12 -3.70
N LEU A 96 20.45 16.84 -3.60
CA LEU A 96 19.47 16.31 -2.67
C LEU A 96 20.14 15.68 -1.44
N THR A 97 19.34 15.46 -0.40
CA THR A 97 19.76 14.83 0.87
C THR A 97 19.43 13.34 0.80
N PRO A 98 20.42 12.44 0.82
CA PRO A 98 20.18 11.00 0.87
C PRO A 98 19.70 10.58 2.26
N ASP A 99 18.82 9.58 2.32
CA ASP A 99 18.28 8.98 3.54
C ASP A 99 18.50 7.45 3.54
N ALA A 100 19.56 7.03 4.21
CA ALA A 100 19.97 5.63 4.22
C ALA A 100 19.02 4.74 5.04
N ASP A 101 18.46 5.29 6.12
CA ASP A 101 17.52 4.56 6.98
C ASP A 101 16.18 4.37 6.27
N CYS A 102 15.74 5.35 5.50
CA CYS A 102 14.60 5.19 4.60
C CYS A 102 14.86 4.12 3.53
N PHE A 103 16.03 4.17 2.88
CA PHE A 103 16.37 3.16 1.88
C PHE A 103 16.40 1.76 2.47
N ALA A 104 16.99 1.61 3.66
CA ALA A 104 17.05 0.36 4.41
C ALA A 104 15.65 -0.14 4.84
N SER A 105 14.77 0.75 5.30
CA SER A 105 13.43 0.35 5.75
C SER A 105 12.58 -0.15 4.59
N GLN A 106 12.72 0.45 3.40
CA GLN A 106 11.96 0.06 2.22
C GLN A 106 12.59 -1.13 1.46
N LEU A 107 13.69 -1.68 1.96
CA LEU A 107 14.10 -3.01 1.51
C LEU A 107 12.92 -3.96 1.76
N PRO A 108 12.64 -4.91 0.86
CA PRO A 108 11.37 -5.62 0.80
C PRO A 108 10.95 -6.45 2.04
N TYR A 109 11.73 -6.45 3.12
CA TYR A 109 11.61 -7.40 4.24
C TYR A 109 11.82 -6.83 5.67
N PRO A 110 12.58 -5.75 5.93
CA PRO A 110 12.79 -5.26 7.29
C PRO A 110 11.62 -4.45 7.85
N ALA A 111 10.97 -3.60 7.03
CA ALA A 111 9.87 -2.76 7.51
C ALA A 111 8.54 -3.51 7.61
N PHE A 112 8.38 -4.61 6.88
CA PHE A 112 7.07 -5.24 6.71
C PHE A 112 6.98 -6.60 7.42
N GLY A 113 8.07 -7.12 7.98
CA GLY A 113 8.12 -8.53 8.40
C GLY A 113 8.09 -9.44 7.17
N CYS A 114 8.01 -10.75 7.36
CA CYS A 114 7.88 -11.68 6.23
C CYS A 114 6.45 -11.61 5.63
N VAL A 115 6.00 -10.41 5.21
CA VAL A 115 4.71 -10.14 4.56
C VAL A 115 4.94 -9.74 3.11
N THR A 116 3.94 -9.93 2.27
CA THR A 116 4.00 -9.61 0.85
C THR A 116 3.85 -8.09 0.62
N PRO A 117 4.38 -7.54 -0.49
CA PRO A 117 4.11 -6.15 -0.89
C PRO A 117 2.62 -5.80 -1.03
N GLU A 118 1.74 -6.80 -1.17
CA GLU A 118 0.29 -6.63 -1.32
C GLU A 118 -0.37 -6.31 0.03
N GLU A 119 0.04 -6.97 1.11
CA GLU A 119 -0.42 -6.69 2.48
C GLU A 119 0.05 -5.31 2.99
N VAL A 120 1.20 -4.84 2.50
CA VAL A 120 1.72 -3.50 2.78
C VAL A 120 0.82 -2.41 2.20
N ALA A 121 0.25 -2.66 1.01
CA ALA A 121 -0.66 -1.72 0.38
C ALA A 121 -1.99 -1.59 1.15
N ASP A 122 -2.48 -2.69 1.72
CA ASP A 122 -3.73 -2.72 2.49
C ASP A 122 -3.59 -2.15 3.91
N ALA A 123 -2.39 -2.19 4.50
CA ALA A 123 -2.13 -1.69 5.86
C ALA A 123 -2.14 -0.15 6.01
N GLY A 124 -2.48 0.60 4.95
CA GLY A 124 -2.50 2.07 5.01
C GLY A 124 -1.10 2.71 5.10
N LEU A 125 -0.06 1.97 4.73
CA LEU A 125 1.35 2.39 4.82
C LEU A 125 1.74 3.44 3.76
N ALA A 126 0.79 3.90 2.95
CA ALA A 126 0.98 5.06 2.08
C ALA A 126 1.48 6.29 2.87
N CYS A 127 1.10 6.39 4.15
CA CYS A 127 1.52 7.45 5.05
C CYS A 127 2.97 7.31 5.57
N GLU A 128 3.58 6.14 5.42
CA GLU A 128 4.95 5.86 5.89
C GLU A 128 5.98 5.90 4.74
N LEU A 129 5.57 6.42 3.58
CA LEU A 129 6.44 6.55 2.42
C LEU A 129 7.51 7.62 2.66
N CYS A 130 8.71 7.17 2.98
CA CYS A 130 9.90 8.00 2.98
C CYS A 130 10.56 8.03 1.58
N GLN A 131 11.30 9.11 1.28
CA GLN A 131 12.10 9.25 0.05
C GLN A 131 13.56 8.84 0.34
N TYR A 132 14.18 8.11 -0.58
CA TYR A 132 15.60 7.74 -0.51
C TYR A 132 16.51 8.96 -0.71
N GLY A 133 16.02 9.95 -1.44
CA GLY A 133 16.66 11.25 -1.63
C GLY A 133 15.62 12.36 -1.67
N TYR A 134 15.79 13.36 -0.81
CA TYR A 134 14.80 14.42 -0.62
C TYR A 134 15.42 15.82 -0.66
N GLY A 135 14.63 16.83 -1.00
CA GLY A 135 15.01 18.24 -0.98
C GLY A 135 14.40 19.00 0.18
N LYS A 136 13.91 20.21 -0.07
CA LYS A 136 13.40 21.13 0.97
C LYS A 136 12.05 21.75 0.61
N LEU A 137 11.47 21.34 -0.52
CA LEU A 137 10.21 21.92 -0.99
C LEU A 137 9.05 21.40 -0.13
N GLY A 138 8.24 22.31 0.39
CA GLY A 138 7.05 21.99 1.18
C GLY A 138 5.84 21.62 0.32
N PRO A 139 4.71 21.22 0.94
CA PRO A 139 3.50 20.83 0.23
C PRO A 139 3.01 21.91 -0.74
N GLY A 140 2.55 21.50 -1.92
CA GLY A 140 2.06 22.38 -2.99
C GLY A 140 3.15 23.10 -3.79
N ALA A 141 4.42 23.03 -3.40
CA ALA A 141 5.51 23.60 -4.17
C ALA A 141 5.77 22.76 -5.44
N PRO A 142 6.04 23.39 -6.60
CA PRO A 142 6.38 22.65 -7.82
C PRO A 142 7.68 21.89 -7.62
N CYS A 143 7.69 20.60 -7.97
CA CYS A 143 8.79 19.69 -7.68
C CYS A 143 9.34 19.03 -8.94
N THR A 144 10.53 18.48 -8.80
CA THR A 144 11.25 17.71 -9.82
C THR A 144 11.31 16.25 -9.40
N TYR A 145 10.59 15.39 -10.14
CA TYR A 145 10.76 13.95 -10.04
C TYR A 145 12.12 13.56 -10.65
N VAL A 146 13.00 12.97 -9.85
CA VAL A 146 14.30 12.48 -10.32
C VAL A 146 14.21 11.00 -10.66
N SER A 147 13.77 10.19 -9.70
CA SER A 147 13.53 8.76 -9.86
C SER A 147 12.49 8.30 -8.85
N GLU A 148 12.20 7.00 -8.83
CA GLU A 148 11.30 6.44 -7.83
C GLU A 148 11.87 6.75 -6.44
N ARG A 149 11.03 7.33 -5.57
CA ARG A 149 11.40 7.78 -4.21
C ARG A 149 12.57 8.76 -4.14
N VAL A 150 12.82 9.52 -5.21
CA VAL A 150 13.79 10.63 -5.21
C VAL A 150 13.18 11.88 -5.83
N SER A 151 13.13 12.95 -5.05
CA SER A 151 12.65 14.26 -5.50
C SER A 151 13.23 15.41 -4.68
N ASP A 152 12.98 16.63 -5.10
CA ASP A 152 13.33 17.85 -4.36
C ASP A 152 12.30 18.25 -3.27
N CYS A 153 11.28 17.42 -3.07
CA CYS A 153 10.34 17.55 -1.95
C CYS A 153 10.98 17.25 -0.60
N ALA A 154 10.52 17.89 0.47
CA ALA A 154 10.94 17.58 1.83
C ALA A 154 10.61 16.12 2.20
N GLN A 155 11.33 15.55 3.18
CA GLN A 155 11.13 14.16 3.58
C GLN A 155 9.69 13.89 4.03
N GLY A 156 9.12 12.76 3.59
CA GLY A 156 7.72 12.40 3.81
C GLY A 156 6.73 12.96 2.77
N LEU A 157 7.20 13.81 1.84
CA LEU A 157 6.39 14.27 0.71
C LEU A 157 6.77 13.52 -0.57
N VAL A 158 5.83 13.47 -1.52
CA VAL A 158 5.99 12.75 -2.79
C VAL A 158 5.83 13.71 -3.96
N CYS A 159 6.72 13.58 -4.95
CA CYS A 159 6.60 14.27 -6.23
C CYS A 159 6.01 13.30 -7.27
N PRO A 160 4.77 13.49 -7.77
CA PRO A 160 4.21 12.58 -8.74
C PRO A 160 4.92 12.71 -10.10
N LYS A 161 5.03 11.62 -10.86
CA LYS A 161 5.67 11.63 -12.19
C LYS A 161 4.90 12.45 -13.25
N SER A 162 3.66 12.86 -12.97
CA SER A 162 2.77 13.55 -13.92
C SER A 162 3.08 15.05 -14.04
N GLY A 163 2.77 15.63 -15.21
CA GLY A 163 3.26 16.95 -15.67
C GLY A 163 2.87 18.21 -14.87
N SER A 164 2.20 18.07 -13.73
CA SER A 164 1.97 19.14 -12.75
C SER A 164 2.41 18.67 -11.37
N ALA A 165 3.67 18.21 -11.28
CA ALA A 165 4.21 17.66 -10.06
C ALA A 165 4.42 18.78 -9.04
N VAL A 166 3.57 18.80 -8.02
CA VAL A 166 3.80 19.55 -6.79
C VAL A 166 4.11 18.54 -5.68
N CYS A 167 4.81 18.97 -4.64
CA CYS A 167 5.01 18.13 -3.47
C CYS A 167 3.68 17.85 -2.78
N ILE A 168 3.34 16.58 -2.65
CA ILE A 168 2.09 16.11 -2.03
C ILE A 168 2.43 15.44 -0.71
N ASP A 169 1.64 15.74 0.31
CA ASP A 169 1.66 14.99 1.57
C ASP A 169 0.75 13.76 1.41
N PRO A 170 1.30 12.53 1.33
CA PRO A 170 0.51 11.33 1.11
C PRO A 170 -0.43 11.02 2.29
N CYS A 171 -0.18 11.60 3.47
CA CYS A 171 -1.01 11.47 4.66
C CYS A 171 -2.17 12.47 4.70
N ALA A 172 -2.06 13.57 3.95
CA ALA A 172 -3.08 14.60 3.96
C ALA A 172 -4.32 14.11 3.20
N PRO A 173 -5.53 14.23 3.78
CA PRO A 173 -6.74 13.81 3.13
C PRO A 173 -7.04 14.69 1.90
N ALA A 174 -7.28 14.04 0.76
CA ALA A 174 -7.66 14.69 -0.49
C ALA A 174 -9.13 15.14 -0.48
N ALA A 175 -9.36 16.36 -0.94
CA ALA A 175 -10.69 16.95 -1.08
C ALA A 175 -11.41 16.45 -2.34
N VAL A 176 -12.70 16.80 -2.48
CA VAL A 176 -13.50 16.43 -3.66
C VAL A 176 -12.85 16.90 -4.96
N GLY A 177 -12.66 15.97 -5.90
CA GLY A 177 -12.04 16.20 -7.20
C GLY A 177 -10.52 16.17 -7.21
N GLU A 178 -9.86 16.07 -6.05
CA GLU A 178 -8.42 15.87 -5.95
C GLU A 178 -8.05 14.40 -6.17
N SER A 179 -6.80 14.15 -6.54
CA SER A 179 -6.31 12.79 -6.83
C SER A 179 -6.28 11.95 -5.55
N CYS A 180 -6.85 10.75 -5.60
CA CYS A 180 -6.75 9.74 -4.54
C CYS A 180 -5.70 8.67 -4.82
N GLY A 181 -4.90 8.82 -5.87
CA GLY A 181 -3.88 7.84 -6.24
C GLY A 181 -2.69 7.76 -5.27
N LEU A 182 -2.46 8.81 -4.48
CA LEU A 182 -1.36 8.90 -3.50
C LEU A 182 -1.80 9.42 -2.14
N GLN A 183 -3.09 9.73 -1.96
CA GLN A 183 -3.65 10.34 -0.76
C GLN A 183 -4.97 9.64 -0.41
N PRO A 184 -5.26 9.41 0.89
CA PRO A 184 -6.58 8.98 1.29
C PRO A 184 -7.58 10.10 1.02
N CYS A 185 -8.83 9.77 0.69
CA CYS A 185 -9.86 10.79 0.59
C CYS A 185 -10.32 11.26 1.98
N ALA A 186 -10.72 12.53 2.10
CA ALA A 186 -11.31 13.06 3.32
C ALA A 186 -12.57 12.29 3.76
N ASP A 187 -12.93 12.40 5.04
CA ASP A 187 -14.09 11.71 5.61
C ASP A 187 -15.38 11.94 4.81
N GLY A 188 -16.10 10.85 4.57
CA GLY A 188 -17.34 10.87 3.76
C GLY A 188 -17.12 10.90 2.25
N LEU A 189 -15.87 10.86 1.78
CA LEU A 189 -15.52 10.67 0.37
C LEU A 189 -15.08 9.23 0.12
N HIS A 190 -14.93 8.88 -1.16
CA HIS A 190 -14.33 7.64 -1.64
C HIS A 190 -13.46 7.93 -2.85
N CYS A 191 -12.50 7.04 -3.13
CA CYS A 191 -11.69 7.11 -4.34
C CYS A 191 -12.48 6.50 -5.51
N ASP A 192 -12.88 7.32 -6.48
CA ASP A 192 -13.44 6.83 -7.73
C ASP A 192 -12.31 6.25 -8.58
N LEU A 193 -12.21 4.91 -8.64
CA LEU A 193 -11.15 4.22 -9.37
C LEU A 193 -11.18 4.47 -10.89
N ALA A 194 -12.31 4.89 -11.46
CA ALA A 194 -12.39 5.21 -12.88
C ALA A 194 -11.71 6.54 -13.21
N THR A 195 -11.75 7.51 -12.30
CA THR A 195 -11.16 8.85 -12.49
C THR A 195 -9.91 9.08 -11.65
N LEU A 196 -9.63 8.19 -10.69
CA LEU A 196 -8.62 8.33 -9.64
C LEU A 196 -8.75 9.64 -8.86
N THR A 197 -9.98 10.09 -8.61
CA THR A 197 -10.26 11.30 -7.82
C THR A 197 -11.22 11.02 -6.67
N CYS A 198 -11.12 11.83 -5.61
CA CYS A 198 -12.04 11.73 -4.49
C CYS A 198 -13.43 12.25 -4.87
N ALA A 199 -14.43 11.41 -4.68
CA ALA A 199 -15.83 11.74 -4.94
C ALA A 199 -16.67 11.59 -3.67
N VAL A 200 -17.78 12.33 -3.58
CA VAL A 200 -18.73 12.22 -2.48
C VAL A 200 -19.33 10.81 -2.49
N ARG A 201 -19.39 10.15 -1.33
CA ARG A 201 -20.06 8.85 -1.24
C ARG A 201 -21.55 8.96 -1.59
N PRO A 202 -22.12 7.98 -2.31
CA PRO A 202 -23.54 8.00 -2.65
C PRO A 202 -24.41 8.04 -1.39
N THR A 203 -25.46 8.86 -1.40
CA THR A 203 -26.43 9.03 -0.30
C THR A 203 -27.70 8.22 -0.56
N LEU A 204 -28.62 8.18 0.41
CA LEU A 204 -29.93 7.51 0.29
C LEU A 204 -30.60 7.72 -1.08
N GLY A 205 -30.98 6.62 -1.73
CA GLY A 205 -31.62 6.58 -3.04
C GLY A 205 -30.69 6.72 -4.24
N GLN A 206 -29.40 6.98 -4.05
CA GLN A 206 -28.41 7.04 -5.13
C GLN A 206 -27.82 5.66 -5.45
N SER A 207 -27.41 5.46 -6.70
CA SER A 207 -26.72 4.24 -7.10
C SER A 207 -25.34 4.14 -6.42
N CYS A 208 -25.05 2.99 -5.84
CA CYS A 208 -23.79 2.73 -5.17
C CYS A 208 -22.82 1.86 -5.98
N GLY A 209 -23.29 1.02 -6.91
CA GLY A 209 -22.39 0.17 -7.70
C GLY A 209 -21.45 -0.66 -6.80
N THR A 210 -20.15 -0.46 -6.92
CA THR A 210 -19.10 -1.06 -6.06
C THR A 210 -18.57 -0.10 -4.98
N VAL A 211 -19.17 1.08 -4.85
CA VAL A 211 -18.75 2.15 -3.95
C VAL A 211 -19.56 2.08 -2.66
N PRO A 212 -18.93 2.22 -1.48
CA PRO A 212 -19.66 2.28 -0.22
C PRO A 212 -20.53 3.54 -0.14
N CYS A 213 -21.75 3.37 0.37
CA CYS A 213 -22.65 4.48 0.66
C CYS A 213 -22.11 5.37 1.79
N LYS A 214 -22.63 6.59 1.86
CA LYS A 214 -22.38 7.48 3.00
C LYS A 214 -23.07 6.91 4.23
N GLU A 215 -22.36 6.79 5.34
CA GLU A 215 -22.94 6.36 6.61
C GLU A 215 -24.14 7.25 7.02
N PRO A 216 -25.20 6.67 7.60
CA PRO A 216 -25.34 5.26 8.02
C PRO A 216 -25.85 4.31 6.93
N TYR A 217 -25.98 4.73 5.67
CA TYR A 217 -26.64 3.94 4.62
C TYR A 217 -25.80 2.74 4.15
N GLY A 218 -26.49 1.68 3.70
CA GLY A 218 -25.89 0.48 3.10
C GLY A 218 -26.22 0.34 1.61
N CYS A 219 -25.38 -0.36 0.84
CA CYS A 219 -25.60 -0.59 -0.59
C CYS A 219 -26.39 -1.89 -0.83
N PHE A 220 -27.70 -1.79 -1.05
CA PHE A 220 -28.57 -2.93 -1.31
C PHE A 220 -29.23 -2.83 -2.68
N GLY A 221 -29.14 -3.91 -3.48
CA GLY A 221 -29.68 -3.92 -4.84
C GLY A 221 -29.06 -2.86 -5.77
N GLY A 222 -27.83 -2.40 -5.47
CA GLY A 222 -27.13 -1.36 -6.22
C GLY A 222 -27.56 0.08 -5.90
N VAL A 223 -28.40 0.29 -4.88
CA VAL A 223 -28.84 1.62 -4.42
C VAL A 223 -28.57 1.76 -2.92
N CYS A 224 -28.24 2.96 -2.47
CA CYS A 224 -28.11 3.24 -1.04
C CYS A 224 -29.47 3.24 -0.37
N THR A 225 -29.66 2.39 0.63
CA THR A 225 -30.86 2.31 1.45
C THR A 225 -30.52 2.59 2.91
N GLU A 226 -31.54 2.84 3.73
CA GLU A 226 -31.40 2.72 5.19
C GLU A 226 -30.95 1.30 5.53
N THR A 227 -30.17 1.18 6.60
CA THR A 227 -29.81 -0.09 7.22
C THR A 227 -30.91 -0.52 8.17
N SER A 228 -31.03 -1.84 8.37
CA SER A 228 -31.93 -2.44 9.34
C SER A 228 -31.29 -2.45 10.73
N GLY A 229 -32.00 -1.89 11.70
CA GLY A 229 -31.66 -1.96 13.12
C GLY A 229 -31.99 -3.34 13.72
N ILE A 230 -31.83 -3.47 15.03
CA ILE A 230 -32.13 -4.73 15.74
C ILE A 230 -33.61 -5.12 15.57
N ASP A 231 -33.87 -6.40 15.38
CA ASP A 231 -35.20 -7.00 15.15
C ASP A 231 -35.91 -6.55 13.85
N GLU A 232 -35.21 -5.87 12.95
CA GLU A 232 -35.73 -5.46 11.63
C GLU A 232 -35.35 -6.45 10.53
N ASP A 233 -36.16 -6.51 9.46
CA ASP A 233 -35.98 -7.44 8.33
C ASP A 233 -34.65 -7.19 7.60
N CYS A 234 -33.82 -8.24 7.51
CA CYS A 234 -32.50 -8.19 6.86
C CYS A 234 -32.48 -8.75 5.43
N PHE A 235 -33.61 -9.22 4.91
CA PHE A 235 -33.77 -9.61 3.51
C PHE A 235 -34.13 -8.43 2.62
N ALA A 236 -34.81 -7.42 3.18
CA ALA A 236 -35.16 -6.19 2.48
C ALA A 236 -34.02 -5.15 2.50
N HIS A 237 -33.19 -5.16 3.54
CA HIS A 237 -32.12 -4.19 3.77
C HIS A 237 -30.92 -4.85 4.45
N LEU A 238 -29.74 -4.25 4.27
CA LEU A 238 -28.55 -4.66 5.02
C LEU A 238 -28.70 -4.27 6.48
N CYS A 239 -28.29 -5.15 7.39
CA CYS A 239 -28.20 -4.79 8.80
C CYS A 239 -27.20 -3.66 9.03
N ASP A 240 -27.39 -2.90 10.12
CA ASP A 240 -26.35 -1.99 10.60
C ASP A 240 -24.99 -2.71 10.71
N PRO A 241 -23.85 -2.04 10.48
CA PRO A 241 -22.52 -2.69 10.42
C PRO A 241 -22.11 -3.49 11.67
N VAL A 242 -22.79 -3.29 12.80
CA VAL A 242 -22.54 -4.00 14.07
C VAL A 242 -23.48 -5.20 14.30
N LEU A 243 -24.41 -5.43 13.37
CA LEU A 243 -25.44 -6.47 13.43
C LEU A 243 -25.22 -7.52 12.33
N VAL A 244 -25.79 -8.69 12.54
CA VAL A 244 -25.77 -9.83 11.61
C VAL A 244 -27.19 -10.26 11.27
N CYS A 245 -27.40 -10.71 10.04
CA CYS A 245 -28.70 -11.22 9.60
C CYS A 245 -28.88 -12.66 10.12
N ASP A 246 -29.83 -12.87 11.03
CA ASP A 246 -30.27 -14.21 11.42
C ASP A 246 -30.83 -14.91 10.18
N THR A 247 -30.18 -15.99 9.76
CA THR A 247 -30.52 -16.71 8.53
C THR A 247 -31.89 -17.39 8.62
N TYR A 248 -32.35 -17.73 9.82
CA TYR A 248 -33.64 -18.39 10.06
C TYR A 248 -34.74 -17.39 10.38
N GLY A 249 -34.44 -16.40 11.21
CA GLY A 249 -35.37 -15.35 11.62
C GLY A 249 -35.61 -14.29 10.55
N GLY A 250 -34.63 -14.07 9.66
CA GLY A 250 -34.69 -12.99 8.69
C GLY A 250 -34.64 -11.60 9.31
N ILE A 251 -34.10 -11.49 10.53
CA ILE A 251 -33.99 -10.25 11.28
C ILE A 251 -32.54 -9.94 11.65
N CYS A 252 -32.22 -8.67 11.79
CA CYS A 252 -30.91 -8.24 12.28
C CYS A 252 -30.80 -8.44 13.78
N VAL A 253 -29.75 -9.14 14.22
CA VAL A 253 -29.47 -9.42 15.62
C VAL A 253 -28.03 -9.02 15.95
N LEU A 254 -27.73 -8.87 17.24
CA LEU A 254 -26.34 -8.79 17.68
C LEU A 254 -25.68 -10.14 17.46
N PRO A 255 -24.42 -10.17 16.99
CA PRO A 255 -23.71 -11.44 16.86
C PRO A 255 -23.45 -12.07 18.24
N GLY A 256 -23.51 -13.41 18.29
CA GLY A 256 -23.42 -14.18 19.53
C GLY A 256 -22.04 -14.13 20.19
N LYS A 257 -22.01 -13.99 21.52
CA LYS A 257 -20.80 -13.96 22.35
C LYS A 257 -20.55 -15.32 23.00
N ASP A 258 -19.47 -15.43 23.79
CA ASP A 258 -19.14 -16.66 24.52
C ASP A 258 -20.34 -17.23 25.29
N GLY A 259 -20.71 -18.47 24.98
CA GLY A 259 -21.83 -19.17 25.60
C GLY A 259 -23.21 -18.88 25.01
N ASP A 260 -23.35 -17.97 24.04
CA ASP A 260 -24.62 -17.77 23.33
C ASP A 260 -24.89 -18.92 22.35
N GLU A 261 -26.16 -19.26 22.14
CA GLU A 261 -26.55 -20.31 21.18
C GLU A 261 -26.29 -19.85 19.74
N CYS A 262 -25.57 -20.65 18.96
CA CYS A 262 -25.15 -20.32 17.59
C CYS A 262 -25.92 -21.07 16.50
N ASN A 263 -26.93 -21.84 16.89
CA ASN A 263 -27.85 -22.52 15.97
C ASN A 263 -28.81 -21.55 15.27
N THR A 264 -29.06 -20.38 15.85
CA THR A 264 -29.97 -19.36 15.31
C THR A 264 -29.25 -18.15 14.75
N HIS A 265 -28.06 -17.80 15.22
CA HIS A 265 -27.35 -16.62 14.72
C HIS A 265 -25.83 -16.82 14.69
N PRO A 266 -25.11 -16.17 13.77
CA PRO A 266 -23.66 -16.28 13.72
C PRO A 266 -23.01 -15.65 14.96
N CYS A 267 -21.85 -16.19 15.32
CA CYS A 267 -21.05 -15.68 16.42
C CYS A 267 -20.35 -14.37 16.04
N ALA A 268 -19.96 -13.60 17.04
CA ALA A 268 -19.17 -12.39 16.87
C ALA A 268 -17.80 -12.71 16.28
N VAL A 269 -17.14 -11.69 15.74
CA VAL A 269 -15.74 -11.78 15.34
C VAL A 269 -14.94 -12.35 16.52
N ASP A 270 -14.05 -13.30 16.22
CA ASP A 270 -13.25 -14.08 17.19
C ASP A 270 -14.01 -15.17 17.96
N PHE A 271 -15.21 -15.53 17.53
CA PHE A 271 -15.97 -16.65 18.08
C PHE A 271 -16.39 -17.63 16.98
N VAL A 272 -16.40 -18.92 17.31
CA VAL A 272 -16.86 -19.98 16.42
C VAL A 272 -17.99 -20.77 17.06
N CYS A 273 -18.95 -21.18 16.24
CA CYS A 273 -20.05 -22.05 16.66
C CYS A 273 -19.54 -23.47 16.84
N GLN A 274 -19.51 -23.96 18.09
CA GLN A 274 -19.04 -25.31 18.38
C GLN A 274 -20.11 -26.35 18.04
N PRO A 275 -19.78 -27.40 17.26
CA PRO A 275 -20.78 -28.34 16.77
C PRO A 275 -21.38 -29.24 17.87
N ASP A 276 -20.67 -29.42 18.99
CA ASP A 276 -21.07 -30.36 20.05
C ASP A 276 -22.14 -29.79 21.00
N ASP A 277 -22.04 -28.50 21.34
CA ASP A 277 -22.95 -27.82 22.27
C ASP A 277 -23.77 -26.69 21.63
N LEU A 278 -23.49 -26.37 20.36
CA LEU A 278 -24.13 -25.28 19.62
C LEU A 278 -23.99 -23.94 20.34
N LEU A 279 -22.85 -23.73 21.02
CA LEU A 279 -22.52 -22.46 21.65
C LEU A 279 -21.38 -21.76 20.92
N CYS A 280 -21.45 -20.43 20.85
CA CYS A 280 -20.32 -19.61 20.46
C CYS A 280 -19.20 -19.75 21.50
N LYS A 281 -17.99 -20.08 21.04
CA LYS A 281 -16.78 -20.08 21.89
C LYS A 281 -15.71 -19.23 21.29
N ALA A 282 -14.95 -18.56 22.15
CA ALA A 282 -13.80 -17.79 21.73
C ALA A 282 -12.83 -18.67 20.92
N LEU A 283 -12.41 -18.16 19.77
CA LEU A 283 -11.34 -18.75 18.99
C LEU A 283 -10.02 -18.67 19.76
N PRO A 284 -9.14 -19.67 19.61
CA PRO A 284 -7.85 -19.65 20.28
C PRO A 284 -6.99 -18.47 19.83
N THR A 285 -6.25 -17.90 20.78
CA THR A 285 -5.34 -16.75 20.62
C THR A 285 -3.88 -17.22 20.61
N LEU A 286 -2.93 -16.31 20.41
CA LEU A 286 -1.49 -16.60 20.31
C LEU A 286 -0.99 -17.61 21.37
N GLY A 287 -0.42 -18.72 20.89
CA GLY A 287 0.15 -19.79 21.71
C GLY A 287 -0.87 -20.78 22.28
N GLN A 288 -2.17 -20.61 22.01
CA GLN A 288 -3.19 -21.58 22.40
C GLN A 288 -3.36 -22.67 21.34
N THR A 289 -3.81 -23.86 21.75
CA THR A 289 -4.05 -24.99 20.85
C THR A 289 -5.23 -24.75 19.92
N CYS A 290 -5.10 -25.13 18.65
CA CYS A 290 -6.11 -24.93 17.63
C CYS A 290 -6.37 -26.21 16.82
N THR A 291 -7.59 -26.32 16.26
CA THR A 291 -8.04 -27.44 15.41
C THR A 291 -8.54 -26.97 14.04
N GLY A 292 -8.19 -25.74 13.64
CA GLY A 292 -8.59 -25.15 12.36
C GLY A 292 -8.48 -23.63 12.36
N GLU A 293 -9.35 -22.96 13.11
CA GLU A 293 -9.44 -21.49 13.13
C GLU A 293 -8.83 -20.92 14.41
N CYS A 294 -8.32 -19.69 14.31
CA CYS A 294 -7.79 -18.88 15.41
C CYS A 294 -8.46 -17.50 15.39
N ALA A 295 -8.34 -16.75 16.48
CA ALA A 295 -8.87 -15.38 16.55
C ALA A 295 -8.25 -14.48 15.45
N SER A 296 -8.94 -13.41 15.08
CA SER A 296 -8.52 -12.50 14.02
C SER A 296 -7.08 -12.04 14.20
N GLY A 297 -6.30 -12.11 13.12
CA GLY A 297 -4.86 -11.81 13.12
C GLY A 297 -3.96 -12.99 13.47
N PHE A 298 -4.52 -14.19 13.71
CA PHE A 298 -3.79 -15.42 13.97
C PHE A 298 -4.18 -16.52 12.99
N GLU A 299 -3.25 -17.44 12.72
CA GLU A 299 -3.50 -18.66 11.95
C GLU A 299 -3.15 -19.90 12.78
N CYS A 300 -3.84 -21.00 12.50
CA CYS A 300 -3.55 -22.27 13.14
C CYS A 300 -2.38 -22.96 12.44
N ASP A 301 -1.23 -23.03 13.09
CA ASP A 301 -0.11 -23.85 12.60
C ASP A 301 -0.51 -25.33 12.71
N THR A 302 -0.69 -25.97 11.55
CA THR A 302 -1.17 -27.35 11.49
C THR A 302 -0.13 -28.40 11.90
N GLU A 303 1.16 -28.04 11.98
CA GLU A 303 2.22 -28.96 12.42
C GLU A 303 2.32 -29.02 13.95
N ILE A 304 2.26 -27.87 14.62
CA ILE A 304 2.35 -27.78 16.11
C ILE A 304 1.00 -27.63 16.79
N HIS A 305 -0.08 -27.45 16.03
CA HIS A 305 -1.45 -27.25 16.51
C HIS A 305 -1.58 -26.06 17.47
N LEU A 306 -0.88 -24.95 17.20
CA LEU A 306 -0.95 -23.71 17.99
C LEU A 306 -1.33 -22.52 17.11
N CYS A 307 -2.08 -21.58 17.66
CA CYS A 307 -2.29 -20.30 17.01
C CYS A 307 -1.00 -19.50 17.04
N VAL A 308 -0.51 -19.18 15.85
CA VAL A 308 0.63 -18.30 15.63
C VAL A 308 0.09 -17.00 15.02
N HIS A 309 0.90 -15.93 15.02
CA HIS A 309 0.58 -14.81 14.14
C HIS A 309 0.36 -15.35 12.73
N GLY A 310 -0.71 -14.90 12.06
CA GLY A 310 -1.01 -15.30 10.69
C GLY A 310 0.30 -15.31 9.91
N SER A 311 0.62 -16.47 9.33
CA SER A 311 1.98 -16.92 9.07
C SER A 311 2.87 -15.76 8.61
N PRO A 312 4.01 -15.46 9.25
CA PRO A 312 5.09 -14.87 8.47
C PRO A 312 5.38 -15.88 7.37
N LEU A 313 5.00 -15.54 6.14
CA LEU A 313 4.95 -16.38 4.95
C LEU A 313 5.88 -17.60 5.05
N ILE A 314 5.30 -18.80 5.09
CA ILE A 314 6.02 -19.99 4.64
C ILE A 314 6.25 -19.74 3.15
N CYS A 315 7.46 -19.35 2.79
CA CYS A 315 7.90 -19.25 1.41
C CYS A 315 7.55 -20.57 0.70
N ALA A 316 6.57 -20.51 -0.21
CA ALA A 316 6.13 -21.65 -0.98
C ALA A 316 7.32 -22.21 -1.77
N LYS A 317 7.59 -23.50 -1.60
CA LYS A 317 8.56 -24.25 -2.41
C LYS A 317 8.08 -24.45 -3.84
#